data_AF-A0A5B8XSJ8-F1
#
_entry.id   AF-A0A5B8XSJ8-F1
#
_cell.length_a   1.000
_cell.length_b   1.000
_cell.length_c   1.000
_cell.angle_alpha   90.00
_cell.angle_beta   90.00
_cell.angle_gamma   90.00
#
_symmetry.space_group_name_H-M   'P 1'
#
loop_
_entity.id
_entity.type
_entity.pdbx_description
1 polymer ?
#
loop_
_entity_poly.entity_id
_entity_poly.type
_entity_poly.pdbx_seq_one_letter_code
_entity_poly.pdbx_strand_id
1 'polypeptide(L)' 'MSDDGRKIRAKARANWTIEKKAVKDLPEIEVIDAPPNVLIALCTQLSLQAWAMSGKPLPTYTRENMPIKVFRPSDNRS' A
#
# COMPACT_ATOMS: atom_id res chain seq x y z
N MET A 1 -4.39 9.65 16.82
CA MET A 1 -3.98 10.00 15.44
C MET A 1 -4.33 11.47 15.22
N SER A 2 -3.34 12.36 15.08
CA SER A 2 -3.62 13.79 14.95
C SER A 2 -4.33 14.12 13.63
N ASP A 3 -5.26 15.06 13.70
CA ASP A 3 -6.10 15.51 12.59
C ASP A 3 -5.26 16.07 11.41
N ASP A 4 -4.04 16.53 11.69
CA ASP A 4 -3.09 17.02 10.67
C ASP A 4 -2.57 15.93 9.73
N GLY A 5 -2.30 14.73 10.24
CA GLY A 5 -1.87 13.61 9.39
C GLY A 5 -2.96 13.21 8.40
N ARG A 6 -4.24 13.37 8.79
CA ARG A 6 -5.39 13.13 7.92
C ARG A 6 -5.49 14.21 6.83
N LYS A 7 -5.30 15.47 7.19
CA LYS A 7 -5.34 16.62 6.25
C LYS A 7 -4.22 16.56 5.21
N ILE A 8 -3.00 16.18 5.59
CA ILE A 8 -1.88 16.03 4.65
C ILE A 8 -2.17 14.94 3.61
N ARG A 9 -2.66 13.77 4.05
CA ARG A 9 -3.04 12.69 3.13
C ARG A 9 -4.21 13.08 2.21
N ALA A 10 -5.18 13.83 2.73
CA ALA A 10 -6.29 14.33 1.93
C ALA A 10 -5.81 15.30 0.84
N LYS A 11 -4.91 16.23 1.18
CA LYS A 11 -4.31 17.17 0.23
C LYS A 11 -3.48 16.46 -0.84
N ALA A 12 -2.69 15.45 -0.48
CA ALA A 12 -1.90 14.67 -1.43
C ALA A 12 -2.77 13.86 -2.42
N ARG A 13 -3.97 13.45 -2.00
CA ARG A 13 -4.94 12.72 -2.83
C ARG A 13 -5.89 13.62 -3.63
N ALA A 14 -5.90 14.93 -3.36
CA ALA A 14 -6.83 15.86 -4.01
C ALA A 14 -6.63 15.92 -5.53
N ASN A 15 -5.41 15.68 -6.01
CA ASN A 15 -5.06 15.71 -7.43
C ASN A 15 -5.03 14.31 -8.07
N TRP A 16 -5.45 13.27 -7.35
CA TRP A 16 -5.52 11.93 -7.95
C TRP A 16 -6.70 11.91 -8.92
N THR A 17 -6.44 11.49 -10.16
CA THR A 17 -7.50 11.17 -11.11
C THR A 17 -8.18 9.87 -10.66
N ILE A 18 -9.10 9.99 -9.69
CA ILE A 18 -9.88 8.87 -9.19
C ILE A 18 -11.10 8.73 -10.10
N GLU A 19 -10.99 7.86 -11.10
CA GLU A 19 -12.17 7.40 -11.84
C GLU A 19 -13.03 6.55 -10.91
N LYS A 20 -14.19 7.08 -10.52
CA LYS A 20 -15.20 6.31 -9.78
C LYS A 20 -16.00 5.48 -10.78
N LYS A 21 -15.52 4.28 -11.09
CA LYS A 21 -16.29 3.28 -11.84
C LYS A 21 -17.08 2.43 -10.86
N ALA A 22 -18.33 2.11 -11.16
CA ALA A 22 -19.06 1.13 -10.35
C ALA A 22 -18.36 -0.23 -10.52
N VAL A 23 -18.38 -1.06 -9.48
CA VAL A 23 -17.70 -2.38 -9.53
C VAL A 23 -18.18 -3.23 -10.71
N LYS A 24 -19.46 -3.11 -11.07
CA LYS A 24 -20.08 -3.75 -12.25
C LYS A 24 -19.55 -3.27 -13.62
N ASP A 25 -18.93 -2.09 -13.67
CA ASP A 25 -18.41 -1.46 -14.89
C ASP A 25 -16.90 -1.68 -15.04
N LEU A 26 -16.25 -2.27 -14.02
CA LEU A 26 -14.89 -2.76 -14.16
C LEU A 26 -14.94 -4.04 -15.01
N PRO A 27 -13.93 -4.29 -15.86
CA PRO A 27 -13.80 -5.60 -16.48
C PRO A 27 -13.85 -6.64 -15.35
N GLU A 28 -14.43 -7.81 -15.63
CA GLU A 28 -14.41 -8.94 -14.72
C GLU A 28 -12.93 -9.30 -14.50
N ILE A 29 -12.31 -8.65 -13.53
CA ILE A 29 -11.03 -9.08 -13.00
C ILE A 29 -11.40 -10.39 -12.34
N GLU A 30 -10.75 -11.49 -12.71
CA GLU A 30 -10.81 -12.71 -11.93
C GLU A 30 -10.44 -12.34 -10.50
N VAL A 31 -11.45 -12.11 -9.67
CA VAL A 31 -11.27 -11.90 -8.26
C VAL A 31 -10.88 -13.28 -7.77
N ILE A 32 -9.59 -13.46 -7.54
CA ILE A 32 -9.07 -14.70 -7.00
C ILE A 32 -9.76 -14.88 -5.65
N ASP A 33 -10.71 -15.82 -5.59
CA ASP A 33 -11.39 -16.20 -4.37
C ASP A 33 -10.42 -17.00 -3.51
N ALA A 34 -9.63 -16.29 -2.70
CA ALA A 34 -8.63 -16.86 -1.83
C ALA A 34 -8.61 -16.14 -0.47
N PRO A 35 -8.16 -16.82 0.59
CA PRO A 35 -8.00 -16.21 1.90
C PRO A 35 -7.12 -14.95 1.84
N PRO A 36 -7.38 -13.91 2.66
CA PRO A 36 -6.64 -12.65 2.63
C PRO A 36 -5.11 -12.80 2.70
N ASN A 37 -4.61 -13.78 3.47
CA ASN A 37 -3.18 -14.07 3.56
C ASN A 37 -2.57 -14.54 2.24
N VAL A 38 -3.33 -15.30 1.43
CA VAL A 38 -2.89 -15.78 0.10
C VAL A 38 -2.82 -14.61 -0.88
N LEU A 39 -3.82 -13.74 -0.87
CA LEU A 39 -3.85 -12.54 -1.72
C LEU A 39 -2.69 -11.59 -1.40
N ILE A 40 -2.38 -11.38 -0.12
CA ILE A 40 -1.23 -10.55 0.30
C ILE A 40 0.09 -11.16 -0.16
N ALA A 41 0.24 -12.48 -0.03
CA ALA A 41 1.45 -13.18 -0.49
C ALA A 41 1.63 -13.03 -2.01
N LEU A 42 0.56 -13.23 -2.78
CA LEU A 42 0.56 -13.06 -4.23
C LEU A 42 0.92 -11.62 -4.65
N CYS A 43 0.27 -10.62 -4.07
CA CYS A 43 0.57 -9.21 -4.34
C CYS A 43 2.04 -8.86 -4.02
N THR A 44 2.58 -9.43 -2.94
CA THR A 44 3.98 -9.23 -2.55
C THR A 44 4.92 -9.80 -3.61
N GLN A 45 4.68 -11.02 -4.07
CA GLN A 45 5.48 -11.67 -5.11
C GLN A 45 5.46 -10.88 -6.41
N LEU A 46 4.27 -10.48 -6.88
CA LEU A 46 4.11 -9.67 -8.10
C LEU A 46 4.84 -8.34 -8.01
N SER A 47 4.77 -7.68 -6.84
CA SER A 47 5.47 -6.41 -6.59
C SER A 47 6.99 -6.58 -6.70
N LEU A 48 7.54 -7.64 -6.12
CA LEU A 48 8.97 -7.93 -6.20
C LEU A 48 9.43 -8.24 -7.63
N GLN A 49 8.64 -9.01 -8.38
CA GLN A 49 8.92 -9.31 -9.79
C GLN A 49 8.89 -8.05 -10.65
N ALA A 50 7.85 -7.22 -10.53
CA ALA A 50 7.77 -5.94 -11.23
C ALA A 50 8.93 -5.02 -10.88
N TRP A 51 9.37 -5.02 -9.61
CA TRP A 51 10.55 -4.26 -9.20
C TRP A 51 11.83 -4.77 -9.85
N ALA A 52 12.05 -6.09 -9.86
CA ALA A 52 13.21 -6.70 -10.50
C ALA A 52 13.28 -6.36 -12.00
N MET A 53 12.13 -6.34 -12.69
CA MET A 53 12.04 -5.95 -14.10
C MET A 53 12.39 -4.47 -14.35
N SER A 54 12.28 -3.60 -13.34
CA SER A 54 12.64 -2.18 -13.48
C SER A 54 14.14 -1.93 -13.63
N GLY A 55 14.99 -2.93 -13.37
CA GLY A 55 16.44 -2.82 -13.38
C GLY A 55 17.02 -1.94 -12.25
N LYS A 56 16.18 -1.44 -11.35
CA LYS A 56 16.62 -0.66 -10.19
C LYS A 56 16.81 -1.57 -8.98
N PRO A 57 17.83 -1.33 -8.14
CA PRO A 57 17.98 -2.06 -6.89
C PRO A 57 16.76 -1.83 -5.98
N LEU A 58 16.46 -2.80 -5.12
CA LEU A 58 15.46 -2.59 -4.07
C LEU A 58 15.93 -1.45 -3.14
N PRO A 59 15.02 -0.53 -2.78
CA PRO A 59 15.39 0.62 -1.97
C PRO A 59 15.73 0.15 -0.57
N THR A 60 16.92 0.50 -0.11
CA THR A 60 17.35 0.29 1.27
C THR A 60 17.03 1.55 2.06
N TYR A 61 16.25 1.41 3.12
CA TYR A 61 15.96 2.50 4.05
C TYR A 61 16.69 2.26 5.37
N THR A 62 17.27 3.32 5.95
CA THR A 62 17.61 3.27 7.38
C THR A 62 16.32 3.15 8.19
N ARG A 63 16.41 2.67 9.42
CA ARG A 63 15.23 2.45 10.26
C ARG A 63 14.40 3.73 10.45
N GLU A 64 15.09 4.88 10.53
CA GLU A 64 14.51 6.21 10.71
C GLU A 64 13.77 6.71 9.46
N ASN A 65 14.21 6.26 8.28
CA ASN A 65 13.69 6.66 6.98
C ASN A 65 12.77 5.62 6.34
N MET A 66 12.45 4.55 7.08
CA MET A 66 11.56 3.51 6.58
C MET A 66 10.17 4.11 6.33
N PRO A 67 9.59 3.96 5.12
CA PRO A 67 8.29 4.57 4.79
C PRO A 67 7.12 3.97 5.58
N ILE A 68 7.37 2.93 6.37
CA ILE A 68 6.41 2.25 7.23
C ILE A 68 6.89 2.37 8.68
N LYS A 69 6.09 2.98 9.56
CA LYS A 69 6.26 2.88 11.01
C LYS A 69 5.62 1.59 11.50
N VAL A 70 6.44 0.68 12.04
CA VAL A 70 5.95 -0.51 12.74
C VAL A 70 5.37 -0.06 14.08
N PHE A 71 4.05 -0.03 14.22
CA PHE A 71 3.39 0.17 15.51
C PHE A 71 3.35 -1.17 16.24
N ARG A 72 4.09 -1.27 17.36
CA ARG A 72 3.92 -2.37 18.31
C ARG A 72 2.90 -1.95 19.37
N PRO A 73 1.82 -2.72 19.59
CA PRO A 73 0.81 -2.39 20.60
C PRO A 73 1.36 -2.18 22.03
N SER A 74 2.54 -2.71 22.33
CA SER A 74 3.22 -2.57 23.63
C SER A 74 3.94 -1.23 23.84
N ASP A 75 4.11 -0.41 22.79
CA ASP A 75 4.86 0.85 22.88
C ASP A 75 4.02 2.02 23.42
N ASN A 76 2.80 1.76 23.91
CA ASN A 76 2.03 2.69 24.73
C ASN A 76 2.57 2.70 26.18
N ARG A 77 3.79 3.17 26.38
CA ARG A 77 4.28 3.63 27.69
C ARG A 77 4.66 5.10 27.62
N SER A 78 3.65 5.95 27.68
CA SER A 78 3.58 7.30 28.30
C SER A 78 2.40 8.06 27.74
#